data_AF-A0A258JHV4-F1
#
_entry.id   AF-A0A258JHV4-F1
#
_cell.length_a   1.000
_cell.length_b   1.000
_cell.length_c   1.000
_cell.angle_alpha   90.00
_cell.angle_beta   90.00
_cell.angle_gamma   90.00
#
_symmetry.space_group_name_H-M   'P 1'
#
loop_
_entity.id
_entity.type
_entity.pdbx_description
1 polymer ?
#
loop_
_entity_poly.entity_id
_entity_poly.type
_entity_poly.pdbx_seq_one_letter_code
_entity_poly.pdbx_strand_id
1 'polypeptide(L)'
;MRLFIDAASFRAGTSRAAALLGMVLVAATLAGCANDKDVIPPDEPAEKIYNEGLTLMRKGDLDAAAKRFEDLDRTHPYSEWA
;
A
#
# COMPACT_ATOMS: atom_id res chain seq x y z
N MET A 1 -8.18 -25.07 -23.48
CA MET A 1 -8.76 -23.77 -23.09
C MET A 1 -10.26 -23.90 -22.83
N ARG A 2 -10.60 -24.66 -21.78
CA ARG A 2 -11.94 -24.77 -21.20
C ARG A 2 -11.71 -25.01 -19.71
N LEU A 3 -12.06 -24.06 -18.86
CA LEU A 3 -12.45 -24.37 -17.48
C LEU A 3 -13.50 -23.34 -17.04
N PHE A 4 -14.74 -23.70 -17.37
CA PHE A 4 -15.92 -23.62 -16.51
C PHE A 4 -16.23 -22.29 -15.84
N ILE A 5 -16.89 -21.44 -16.63
CA ILE A 5 -17.96 -20.57 -16.13
C ILE A 5 -19.09 -21.47 -15.67
N ASP A 6 -19.11 -21.80 -14.38
CA ASP A 6 -20.27 -22.36 -13.69
C ASP A 6 -20.57 -21.46 -12.51
N ALA A 7 -21.42 -20.47 -12.75
CA ALA A 7 -22.05 -19.67 -11.71
C ALA A 7 -22.98 -20.60 -10.92
N ALA A 8 -22.43 -21.23 -9.88
CA ALA A 8 -23.15 -22.12 -9.00
C ALA A 8 -24.37 -21.39 -8.41
N SER A 9 -25.55 -21.88 -8.78
CA SER A 9 -26.85 -21.50 -8.27
C SER A 9 -26.85 -21.43 -6.74
N PHE A 10 -26.94 -20.21 -6.21
CA PHE A 10 -26.98 -19.94 -4.78
C PHE A 10 -28.35 -20.33 -4.22
N ARG A 11 -28.46 -21.55 -3.69
CA ARG A 11 -29.64 -22.03 -2.95
C ARG A 11 -29.61 -21.47 -1.53
N ALA A 12 -30.62 -20.67 -1.20
CA ALA A 12 -30.75 -19.79 -0.05
C ALA A 12 -30.86 -20.44 1.36
N GLY A 13 -30.40 -21.68 1.58
CA GLY A 13 -30.59 -22.42 2.84
C GLY A 13 -29.39 -22.49 3.80
N THR A 14 -28.16 -22.30 3.32
CA THR A 14 -26.89 -22.52 4.06
C THR A 14 -26.19 -21.21 4.46
N SER A 15 -26.94 -20.11 4.47
CA SER A 15 -26.47 -18.73 4.27
C SER A 15 -25.71 -18.10 5.44
N ARG A 16 -25.95 -18.50 6.70
CA ARG A 16 -25.31 -17.84 7.86
C ARG A 16 -23.87 -18.30 8.11
N ALA A 17 -23.59 -19.59 7.99
CA ALA A 17 -22.25 -20.14 8.21
C ALA A 17 -21.28 -19.73 7.07
N ALA A 18 -21.78 -19.72 5.82
CA ALA A 18 -21.02 -19.28 4.67
C ALA A 18 -20.72 -17.76 4.70
N ALA A 19 -21.65 -16.95 5.21
CA ALA A 19 -21.46 -15.51 5.36
C ALA A 19 -20.36 -15.17 6.37
N LEU A 20 -20.28 -15.88 7.50
CA LEU A 20 -19.23 -15.67 8.51
C LEU A 20 -17.84 -16.04 7.97
N LEU A 21 -17.74 -17.16 7.24
CA LEU A 21 -16.48 -17.58 6.63
C LEU A 21 -16.00 -16.59 5.56
N GLY A 22 -16.94 -16.08 4.76
CA GLY A 22 -16.65 -15.02 3.76
C GLY A 22 -16.16 -13.73 4.40
N MET A 23 -16.75 -13.32 5.53
CA MET A 23 -16.35 -12.09 6.24
C MET A 23 -14.94 -12.18 6.84
N VAL A 24 -14.56 -13.35 7.38
CA VAL A 24 -13.19 -13.59 7.90
C VAL A 24 -12.16 -13.56 6.76
N LEU A 25 -12.48 -14.15 5.60
CA LEU A 25 -11.60 -14.11 4.43
C LEU A 25 -11.39 -12.69 3.89
N VAL A 26 -12.44 -11.86 3.90
CA VAL A 26 -12.33 -10.44 3.50
C VAL A 26 -11.52 -9.64 4.52
N ALA A 27 -11.69 -9.87 5.82
CA ALA A 27 -10.92 -9.15 6.84
C ALA A 27 -9.42 -9.48 6.79
N ALA A 28 -9.06 -10.72 6.43
CA ALA A 28 -7.67 -11.14 6.34
C ALA A 28 -6.87 -10.42 5.24
N THR A 29 -7.51 -9.96 4.15
CA THR A 29 -6.81 -9.25 3.07
C THR A 29 -6.54 -7.76 3.39
N LEU A 30 -7.20 -7.17 4.39
CA LEU A 30 -7.00 -5.76 4.76
C LEU A 30 -5.85 -5.54 5.75
N ALA A 31 -5.40 -6.57 6.48
CA ALA A 31 -4.36 -6.43 7.51
C ALA A 31 -2.94 -6.15 6.94
N GLY A 32 -2.75 -6.17 5.62
CA GLY A 32 -1.45 -5.94 4.97
C GLY A 32 -1.09 -4.49 4.69
N CYS A 33 -2.01 -3.53 4.86
CA CYS A 33 -1.81 -2.14 4.43
C CYS A 33 -1.11 -1.23 5.45
N ALA A 34 -0.74 -1.73 6.63
CA ALA A 34 -0.07 -0.95 7.66
C ALA A 34 1.32 -1.53 7.95
N ASN A 35 2.36 -0.99 7.33
CA ASN A 35 3.75 -1.34 7.63
C ASN A 35 4.64 -0.11 7.62
N ASP A 36 4.30 0.89 8.45
CA ASP A 36 5.12 2.07 8.65
C ASP A 36 6.08 1.77 9.81
N LYS A 37 7.34 1.49 9.47
CA LYS A 37 8.42 1.47 10.46
C LYS A 37 8.83 2.91 10.67
N ASP A 38 8.35 3.52 11.75
CA ASP A 38 8.72 4.87 12.20
C ASP A 38 10.19 4.97 12.60
N VAL A 39 11.09 4.92 11.62
CA VAL A 39 12.47 5.36 11.79
C VAL A 39 12.48 6.79 11.28
N ILE A 40 12.60 7.75 12.19
CA ILE A 40 12.71 9.16 11.81
C ILE A 40 14.05 9.33 11.08
N PRO A 41 14.06 9.68 9.77
CA PRO A 41 15.29 9.97 9.07
C PRO A 41 16.00 11.14 9.75
N PRO A 42 17.34 11.22 9.67
CA PRO A 42 18.08 12.38 10.14
C PRO A 42 17.53 13.66 9.49
N ASP A 43 17.61 14.78 10.22
CA ASP A 43 17.11 16.08 9.74
C ASP A 43 17.99 16.57 8.58
N GLU A 44 17.47 16.41 7.37
CA GLU A 44 18.10 16.76 6.10
C GLU A 44 17.24 17.79 5.38
N PRO A 45 17.81 18.77 4.66
CA PRO A 45 17.00 19.77 3.96
C PRO A 45 16.01 19.13 2.97
N ALA A 46 14.78 19.65 2.93
CA ALA A 46 13.72 19.20 2.01
C ALA A 46 14.19 19.03 0.55
N GLU A 47 14.92 20.01 0.01
CA GLU A 47 15.45 19.98 -1.36
C GLU A 47 16.39 18.78 -1.60
N LYS A 48 17.15 18.37 -0.59
CA LYS A 48 18.05 17.22 -0.70
C LYS A 48 17.24 15.93 -0.83
N ILE A 49 16.25 15.72 0.04
CA ILE A 49 15.40 14.54 0.04
C ILE A 49 14.64 14.42 -1.31
N TYR A 50 14.11 15.54 -1.80
CA TYR A 50 13.43 15.60 -3.10
C TYR A 50 14.36 15.20 -4.27
N ASN A 51 15.57 15.76 -4.31
CA ASN A 51 16.56 15.45 -5.34
C ASN A 51 17.04 13.99 -5.29
N GLU A 52 17.12 13.39 -4.10
CA GLU A 52 17.42 11.97 -3.93
C GLU A 52 16.30 11.09 -4.49
N GLY A 53 15.03 11.42 -4.20
CA GLY A 53 13.87 10.76 -4.80
C GLY A 53 13.89 10.81 -6.33
N LEU A 54 14.16 11.99 -6.91
CA LEU A 54 14.31 12.13 -8.37
C LEU A 54 15.47 11.30 -8.94
N THR A 55 16.57 11.18 -8.18
CA THR A 55 17.72 10.37 -8.59
C THR A 55 17.39 8.88 -8.61
N LEU A 56 16.66 8.40 -7.61
CA LEU A 56 16.18 7.01 -7.54
C LEU A 56 15.17 6.72 -8.67
N MET A 57 14.27 7.66 -8.94
CA MET A 57 13.33 7.58 -10.06
C MET A 57 14.05 7.46 -11.41
N ARG A 58 15.09 8.28 -11.65
CA ARG A 58 15.91 8.19 -12.88
C ARG A 58 16.69 6.88 -12.99
N LYS A 59 17.01 6.24 -11.86
CA LYS A 59 17.65 4.91 -11.82
C LYS A 59 16.64 3.76 -12.05
N GLY A 60 15.35 4.05 -12.09
CA GLY A 60 14.27 3.07 -12.21
C GLY A 60 13.89 2.40 -10.89
N ASP A 61 14.46 2.84 -9.76
CA ASP A 61 14.13 2.35 -8.43
C ASP A 61 12.95 3.16 -7.86
N LEU A 62 11.75 2.82 -8.35
CA LEU A 62 10.52 3.53 -8.02
C LEU A 62 10.10 3.31 -6.56
N ASP A 63 10.37 2.12 -6.00
CA ASP A 63 10.02 1.80 -4.62
C ASP A 63 10.87 2.60 -3.62
N ALA A 64 12.17 2.72 -3.88
CA ALA A 64 13.03 3.56 -3.06
C ALA A 64 12.70 5.05 -3.25
N ALA A 65 12.35 5.48 -4.48
CA ALA A 65 11.94 6.86 -4.74
C ALA A 65 10.67 7.23 -3.97
N ALA A 66 9.65 6.36 -3.98
CA ALA A 66 8.40 6.58 -3.25
C ALA A 66 8.66 6.78 -1.75
N LYS A 67 9.47 5.92 -1.13
CA LYS A 67 9.86 6.06 0.28
C LYS A 67 10.57 7.38 0.59
N ARG A 68 11.40 7.87 -0.33
CA ARG A 68 12.07 9.18 -0.13
C ARG A 68 11.10 10.35 -0.21
N PHE A 69 10.08 10.27 -1.05
CA PHE A 69 9.03 11.29 -1.08
C PHE A 69 8.12 11.19 0.16
N GLU A 70 7.79 9.99 0.63
CA GLU A 70 7.08 9.80 1.90
C GLU A 70 7.86 10.37 3.10
N ASP A 71 9.18 10.17 3.12
CA ASP A 71 10.08 10.76 4.12
C ASP A 71 10.02 12.30 4.09
N LEU A 72 9.99 12.90 2.88
CA LEU A 72 9.86 14.34 2.68
C LEU A 72 8.55 14.88 3.25
N ASP A 73 7.41 14.27 2.89
CA ASP A 73 6.08 14.71 3.33
C ASP A 73 5.92 14.58 4.85
N ARG A 74 6.55 13.57 5.44
CA ARG A 74 6.49 13.32 6.89
C ARG A 74 7.33 14.30 7.70
N THR A 75 8.49 14.70 7.17
CA THR A 75 9.45 15.55 7.89
C THR A 75 9.31 17.03 7.56
N HIS A 76 8.83 17.35 6.35
CA HIS A 76 8.69 18.72 5.83
C HIS A 76 7.28 19.01 5.26
N PRO A 77 6.19 18.88 6.05
CA PRO A 77 4.81 18.99 5.54
C PRO A 77 4.43 20.33 4.90
N TYR A 78 5.24 21.37 5.09
CA TYR A 78 5.00 22.73 4.60
C TYR A 78 6.17 23.25 3.74
N SER A 79 7.03 22.36 3.23
CA SER A 79 8.06 22.78 2.28
C SER A 79 7.47 23.03 0.90
N GLU A 80 8.19 23.77 0.07
CA GLU A 80 7.85 23.97 -1.36
C GLU A 80 7.89 22.68 -2.20
N TRP A 81 8.29 21.55 -1.60
CA TRP A 81 8.50 20.25 -2.25
C TRP A 81 7.53 19.16 -1.76
N ALA A 82 6.65 19.47 -0.81
CA ALA A 82 5.64 18.56 -0.24
C ALA A 82 4.27 18.67 -0.95
#